data_AF-A0A961UZF2-F1
#
_entry.id   AF-A0A961UZF2-F1
#
_cell.length_a   1.000
_cell.length_b   1.000
_cell.length_c   1.000
_cell.angle_alpha   90.00
_cell.angle_beta   90.00
_cell.angle_gamma   90.00
#
_symmetry.space_group_name_H-M   'P 1'
#
loop_
_entity.id
_entity.type
_entity.pdbx_description
1 polymer ?
#
loop_
_entity_poly.entity_id
_entity_poly.type
_entity_poly.pdbx_seq_one_letter_code
_entity_poly.pdbx_strand_id
1 'polypeptide(L)' 'MAEIDTLEDHVITPSTRIRKSADQVSCELNGEVAILNLKSAQYFGLDPVGAHIWAALEGVQEVAA' A
#
# COMPACT_ATOMS: atom_id res chain seq x y z
N MET A 1 -1.81 -8.40 -26.76
CA MET A 1 -0.48 -8.35 -26.12
C MET A 1 -0.42 -7.00 -25.44
N ALA A 2 -0.96 -6.90 -24.22
CA ALA A 2 -1.08 -5.63 -23.52
C ALA A 2 0.28 -5.26 -22.95
N GLU A 3 0.71 -4.04 -23.26
CA GLU A 3 1.92 -3.42 -22.77
C GLU A 3 1.99 -3.52 -21.24
N ILE A 4 3.10 -4.06 -20.75
CA ILE A 4 3.48 -3.92 -19.35
C ILE A 4 3.88 -2.46 -19.22
N ASP A 5 2.98 -1.66 -18.66
CA ASP A 5 3.24 -0.29 -18.21
C ASP A 5 4.54 -0.31 -17.41
N THR A 6 5.56 0.33 -17.98
CA THR A 6 6.90 0.30 -17.39
C THR A 6 6.81 1.20 -16.18
N LEU A 7 6.83 0.61 -14.97
CA LEU A 7 6.85 1.36 -13.72
C LEU A 7 8.09 2.27 -13.75
N GLU A 8 7.92 3.52 -14.18
CA GLU A 8 8.90 4.57 -13.93
C GLU A 8 9.07 4.63 -12.41
N ASP A 9 10.31 4.54 -11.93
CA ASP A 9 10.63 4.71 -10.51
C ASP A 9 10.11 6.07 -10.05
N HIS A 10 8.90 6.10 -9.49
CA HIS A 10 8.31 7.30 -8.95
C HIS A 10 9.06 7.63 -7.68
N VAL A 11 9.87 8.69 -7.73
CA VAL A 11 10.57 9.22 -6.56
C VAL A 11 9.51 9.68 -5.55
N ILE A 12 9.39 8.95 -4.44
CA ILE A 12 8.55 9.34 -3.33
C ILE A 12 9.28 10.43 -2.55
N THR A 13 8.71 11.63 -2.54
CA THR A 13 9.17 12.77 -1.74
C THR A 13 8.37 12.89 -0.44
N PRO A 14 8.85 13.64 0.56
CA PRO A 14 8.08 13.93 1.78
C PRO A 14 6.70 14.56 1.50
N SER A 15 6.59 15.34 0.40
CA SER A 15 5.35 15.98 -0.04
C SER A 15 4.46 15.11 -0.93
N THR A 16 4.87 13.87 -1.20
CA THR A 16 4.06 12.94 -1.99
C THR A 16 2.82 12.55 -1.19
N ARG A 17 1.67 12.50 -1.88
CA ARG A 17 0.40 12.10 -1.29
C ARG A 17 0.03 10.69 -1.72
N ILE A 18 -0.24 9.84 -0.74
CA ILE A 18 -0.56 8.41 -0.94
C ILE A 18 -1.91 8.06 -0.33
N ARG A 19 -2.54 7.02 -0.86
CA ARG A 19 -3.75 6.40 -0.30
C ARG A 19 -3.71 4.90 -0.54
N LYS A 20 -4.49 4.15 0.25
CA LYS A 20 -4.76 2.74 -0.04
C LYS A 20 -5.41 2.60 -1.41
N SER A 21 -4.97 1.60 -2.18
CA SER A 21 -5.61 1.27 -3.45
C SER A 21 -6.97 0.63 -3.20
N ALA A 22 -7.96 0.95 -4.05
CA ALA A 22 -9.27 0.28 -4.03
C ALA A 22 -9.19 -1.19 -4.51
N ASP A 23 -8.10 -1.55 -5.20
CA ASP A 23 -7.85 -2.91 -5.68
C ASP A 23 -7.13 -3.78 -4.64
N GLN A 24 -7.07 -3.35 -3.39
CA GLN A 24 -6.40 -4.07 -2.31
C GLN A 24 -7.38 -4.30 -1.16
N VAL A 25 -7.31 -5.48 -0.57
CA VAL A 25 -7.99 -5.82 0.67
C VAL A 25 -6.96 -6.21 1.72
N SER A 26 -7.23 -5.90 2.98
CA SER A 26 -6.30 -6.18 4.07
C SER A 26 -6.99 -6.84 5.27
N CYS A 27 -6.25 -7.66 6.00
CA CYS A 27 -6.70 -8.32 7.22
C CYS A 27 -5.62 -8.21 8.31
N GLU A 28 -6.03 -7.89 9.54
CA GLU A 28 -5.14 -7.82 10.70
C GLU A 28 -4.89 -9.23 11.26
N LEU A 29 -3.64 -9.51 11.63
CA LEU A 29 -3.16 -10.81 12.10
C LEU A 29 -2.20 -10.61 13.27
N ASN A 30 -2.71 -10.54 14.51
CA ASN A 30 -1.92 -10.39 15.74
C ASN A 30 -0.93 -9.21 15.69
N GLY A 31 -1.39 -8.05 15.23
CA GLY A 31 -0.57 -6.85 15.11
C GLY A 31 0.22 -6.72 13.81
N GLU A 32 0.20 -7.74 12.96
CA GLU A 32 0.65 -7.68 11.57
C GLU A 32 -0.54 -7.43 10.63
N VAL A 33 -0.26 -7.13 9.36
CA VAL A 33 -1.31 -6.98 8.35
C VAL A 33 -0.98 -7.76 7.09
N ALA A 34 -1.94 -8.58 6.68
CA ALA A 34 -2.02 -9.21 5.38
C ALA A 34 -2.64 -8.25 4.36
N ILE A 35 -2.06 -8.11 3.17
CA ILE A 35 -2.64 -7.36 2.05
C ILE A 35 -2.70 -8.26 0.83
N LEU A 36 -3.88 -8.35 0.21
CA LEU A 36 -4.09 -9.02 -1.07
C LEU A 36 -4.41 -7.98 -2.14
N ASN A 37 -3.64 -7.99 -3.23
CA ASN A 37 -3.97 -7.25 -4.44
C ASN A 37 -4.95 -8.07 -5.29
N LEU A 38 -6.14 -7.52 -5.53
CA LEU A 38 -7.23 -8.19 -6.24
C LEU A 38 -6.97 -8.35 -7.75
N LYS A 39 -6.09 -7.52 -8.33
CA LYS A 39 -5.75 -7.58 -9.76
C LYS A 39 -4.64 -8.59 -10.05
N SER A 40 -3.58 -8.58 -9.24
CA SER A 40 -2.41 -9.44 -9.44
C SER A 40 -2.46 -10.75 -8.65
N ALA A 41 -3.42 -10.89 -7.72
CA ALA A 41 -3.51 -11.98 -6.75
C ALA A 41 -2.24 -12.13 -5.87
N GLN A 42 -1.37 -11.11 -5.83
CA GLN A 42 -0.20 -11.12 -4.96
C GLN A 42 -0.56 -10.76 -3.54
N TYR A 43 0.12 -11.45 -2.62
CA TYR A 43 -0.05 -11.28 -1.19
C TYR A 43 1.20 -10.65 -0.58
N PHE A 44 0.98 -9.71 0.33
CA PHE A 44 2.01 -8.97 1.05
C PHE A 44 1.73 -9.05 2.54
N GLY A 45 2.79 -9.19 3.34
CA GLY A 45 2.72 -9.07 4.79
C GLY A 45 3.38 -7.77 5.22
N LEU A 46 2.76 -7.09 6.18
CA LEU A 46 3.34 -5.95 6.88
C LEU A 46 3.69 -6.36 8.30
N ASP A 47 4.89 -6.00 8.73
CA ASP A 47 5.29 -6.08 10.13
C ASP A 47 4.45 -5.12 11.00
N PRO A 48 4.61 -5.13 12.34
CA PRO A 48 3.81 -4.29 13.22
C PRO A 48 3.95 -2.77 12.96
N VAL A 49 5.11 -2.29 12.52
CA VAL A 49 5.32 -0.86 12.21
C VAL A 49 4.58 -0.52 10.90
N GLY A 50 4.71 -1.37 9.89
CA GLY A 50 3.98 -1.26 8.63
C GLY A 50 2.47 -1.35 8.83
N ALA A 51 2.00 -2.24 9.69
CA ALA A 51 0.60 -2.39 10.07
C ALA A 51 0.04 -1.11 10.72
N HIS A 52 0.82 -0.46 11.59
CA HIS A 52 0.44 0.82 12.18
C HIS A 52 0.33 1.92 11.13
N ILE A 53 1.31 2.05 10.23
CA ILE A 53 1.26 3.03 9.14
C ILE A 53 0.05 2.73 8.23
N TRP A 54 -0.17 1.47 7.90
CA TRP A 54 -1.31 1.03 7.12
C TRP A 54 -2.63 1.42 7.78
N ALA A 55 -2.79 1.22 9.08
CA ALA A 55 -3.97 1.66 9.81
C ALA A 55 -4.17 3.19 9.74
N ALA A 56 -3.09 3.96 9.89
CA ALA A 56 -3.11 5.42 9.85
C ALA A 56 -3.44 6.02 8.46
N LEU A 57 -3.28 5.25 7.38
CA LEU A 57 -3.67 5.65 6.03
C LEU A 57 -5.21 5.64 5.84
N GLU A 58 -5.88 6.55 6.54
CA GLU A 58 -7.28 6.91 6.33
C GLU A 58 -7.37 7.99 5.25
N GLY A 59 -7.81 7.62 4.04
CA GLY A 59 -7.90 8.55 2.91
C GLY A 59 -6.54 8.87 2.27
N VAL A 60 -6.38 10.11 1.81
CA VAL A 60 -5.15 10.59 1.15
C VAL A 60 -4.28 11.31 2.18
N GLN A 61 -3.10 10.77 2.45
CA GLN A 61 -2.12 11.29 3.42
C GLN A 61 -0.83 11.73 2.72
N GLU A 62 -0.17 12.75 3.25
CA GLU A 62 1.18 13.15 2.83
C GLU A 62 2.22 12.32 3.60
N VAL A 63 3.34 11.97 2.96
CA VAL A 63 4.36 11.09 3.57
C VAL A 63 4.98 11.69 4.83
N ALA A 64 5.06 13.02 4.92
CA ALA A 64 5.63 13.74 6.07
C ALA A 64 4.61 14.21 7.12
N ALA A 65 3.35 13.76 7.03
CA ALA A 65 2.25 14.20 7.90
C ALA A 65 2.40 13.78 9.36
#